data_AF-A0A920BME5-F1
#
_entry.id   AF-A0A920BME5-F1
#
_cell.length_a   1.000
_cell.length_b   1.000
_cell.length_c   1.000
_cell.angle_alpha   90.00
_cell.angle_beta   90.00
_cell.angle_gamma   90.00
#
_symmetry.space_group_name_H-M   'P 1'
#
loop_
_entity.id
_entity.type
_entity.pdbx_description
1 polymer ?
#
loop_
_entity_poly.entity_id
_entity_poly.type
_entity_poly.pdbx_seq_one_letter_code
_entity_poly.pdbx_strand_id
1 'polypeptide(L)' 'MELSEVVLIAQDLASYGRDLNETANMQQLYEEVSKVVEWVRLLYLYPSSLNESLIEAIGSSPVPYLTLVSSTYRNPYLGE' A
#
# COMPACT_ATOMS: atom_id res chain seq x y z
N MET A 1 23.92 -6.27 -11.77
CA MET A 1 23.07 -5.37 -10.96
C MET A 1 22.18 -6.26 -10.13
N GLU A 2 22.34 -6.23 -8.82
CA GLU A 2 21.39 -6.87 -7.90
C GLU A 2 20.18 -5.95 -7.75
N LEU A 3 18.98 -6.53 -7.60
CA LEU A 3 17.73 -5.79 -7.44
C LEU A 3 17.60 -5.36 -5.97
N SER A 4 17.74 -4.06 -5.70
CA SER A 4 17.74 -3.53 -4.33
C SER A 4 16.37 -3.04 -3.85
N GLU A 5 15.52 -2.54 -4.75
CA GLU A 5 14.23 -1.93 -4.40
C GLU A 5 13.11 -2.29 -5.38
N VAL A 6 11.93 -2.57 -4.85
CA VAL A 6 10.67 -2.69 -5.59
C VAL A 6 9.67 -1.66 -5.07
N VAL A 7 9.05 -0.92 -6.00
CA VAL A 7 8.00 0.06 -5.70
C VAL A 7 6.68 -0.45 -6.24
N LEU A 8 5.74 -0.77 -5.35
CA LEU A 8 4.38 -1.17 -5.70
C LEU A 8 3.48 0.08 -5.77
N ILE A 9 2.77 0.23 -6.89
CA ILE A 9 1.96 1.41 -7.22
C ILE A 9 0.61 0.94 -7.75
N ALA A 10 -0.49 1.47 -7.22
CA ALA A 10 -1.83 1.29 -7.77
C ALA A 10 -2.74 2.48 -7.40
N GLN A 11 -3.90 2.57 -8.03
CA GLN A 11 -4.94 3.54 -7.65
C GLN A 11 -5.52 3.24 -6.26
N ASP A 12 -5.66 1.95 -5.92
CA ASP A 12 -6.00 1.47 -4.59
C ASP A 12 -5.28 0.15 -4.33
N LEU A 13 -4.07 0.23 -3.74
CA LEU A 13 -3.25 -0.95 -3.43
C LEU A 13 -3.94 -1.92 -2.48
N ALA A 14 -4.75 -1.42 -1.55
CA ALA A 14 -5.45 -2.25 -0.59
C ALA A 14 -6.60 -3.06 -1.22
N SER A 15 -7.04 -2.69 -2.42
CA SER A 15 -7.98 -3.48 -3.21
C SER A 15 -7.31 -4.60 -4.02
N TYR A 16 -5.98 -4.71 -4.00
CA TYR A 16 -5.28 -5.78 -4.70
C TYR A 16 -5.76 -7.17 -4.27
N GLY A 17 -6.05 -8.02 -5.26
CA GLY A 17 -6.45 -9.42 -5.05
C GLY A 17 -7.96 -9.66 -5.09
N ARG A 18 -8.79 -8.62 -4.99
CA ARG A 18 -10.27 -8.72 -5.06
C ARG A 18 -10.77 -9.34 -6.37
N ASP A 19 -10.03 -9.16 -7.45
CA ASP A 19 -10.34 -9.64 -8.81
C ASP A 19 -9.58 -10.92 -9.19
N LEU A 20 -8.63 -11.37 -8.36
CA LEU A 20 -7.77 -12.53 -8.67
C LEU A 20 -8.29 -13.84 -8.08
N ASN A 21 -8.48 -13.89 -6.75
CA ASN A 21 -8.98 -15.06 -6.01
C ASN A 21 -9.18 -14.71 -4.52
N GLU A 22 -9.92 -15.55 -3.77
CA GLU A 22 -10.24 -15.31 -2.34
C GLU A 22 -9.01 -15.22 -1.42
N THR A 23 -7.88 -15.80 -1.84
CA THR A 23 -6.65 -15.84 -1.05
C THR A 23 -5.72 -14.66 -1.32
N ALA A 24 -5.72 -14.12 -2.54
CA ALA A 24 -4.84 -13.03 -2.94
C ALA A 24 -5.22 -11.75 -2.18
N ASN A 25 -4.24 -11.20 -1.48
CA ASN A 25 -4.38 -9.93 -0.81
C ASN A 25 -3.05 -9.19 -0.79
N MET A 26 -3.12 -7.88 -0.53
CA MET A 26 -1.97 -6.99 -0.54
C MET A 26 -0.89 -7.41 0.46
N GLN A 27 -1.28 -7.97 1.62
CA GLN A 27 -0.33 -8.41 2.64
C GLN A 27 0.54 -9.57 2.13
N GLN A 28 -0.07 -10.60 1.53
CA GLN A 28 0.69 -11.72 0.97
C GLN A 28 1.64 -11.27 -0.14
N LEU A 29 1.20 -10.38 -1.03
CA LEU A 29 2.08 -9.83 -2.07
C LEU A 29 3.29 -9.12 -1.45
N TYR A 30 3.05 -8.26 -0.45
CA TYR A 30 4.11 -7.54 0.23
C TYR A 30 5.11 -8.49 0.92
N GLU A 31 4.62 -9.53 1.61
CA GLU A 31 5.46 -10.53 2.26
C GLU A 31 6.32 -11.31 1.26
N GLU A 32 5.76 -11.75 0.12
CA GLU A 32 6.53 -12.47 -0.90
C GLU A 32 7.57 -11.58 -1.58
N VAL A 33 7.24 -10.33 -1.87
CA VAL A 33 8.21 -9.38 -2.46
C VAL A 33 9.32 -9.05 -1.46
N SER A 34 9.01 -8.93 -0.17
CA SER A 34 9.99 -8.66 0.89
C SER A 34 10.99 -9.81 1.10
N LYS A 35 10.73 -11.02 0.58
CA LYS A 35 11.69 -12.14 0.61
C LYS A 35 12.74 -12.06 -0.49
N VAL A 36 12.46 -11.31 -1.57
CA VAL A 36 13.32 -11.29 -2.77
C VAL A 36 14.10 -9.99 -2.94
N VAL A 37 13.71 -8.91 -2.25
CA VAL A 37 14.40 -7.62 -2.28
C VAL A 37 14.54 -7.02 -0.89
N GLU A 38 15.57 -6.18 -0.72
CA GLU A 38 15.84 -5.52 0.55
C GLU A 38 14.78 -4.47 0.89
N TRP A 39 14.34 -3.69 -0.09
CA TRP A 39 13.37 -2.60 0.12
C TRP A 39 12.11 -2.79 -0.72
N VAL A 40 10.97 -2.73 -0.04
CA VAL A 40 9.64 -2.70 -0.66
C VAL A 40 8.94 -1.42 -0.26
N ARG A 41 8.55 -0.62 -1.24
CA ARG A 41 7.85 0.65 -1.03
C ARG A 41 6.43 0.58 -1.57
N LEU A 42 5.47 1.06 -0.80
CA LEU A 42 4.06 1.14 -1.19
C LEU A 42 3.67 2.60 -1.41
N LEU A 43 3.18 2.94 -2.61
CA LEU A 43 2.73 4.28 -2.94
C LEU A 43 1.21 4.34 -3.15
N TYR A 44 0.59 5.43 -2.70
CA TYR A 44 -0.86 5.71 -2.82
C TYR A 44 -1.75 4.79 -1.96
N LEU A 45 -1.36 4.60 -0.70
CA LEU A 45 -2.23 3.94 0.27
C LEU A 45 -3.20 4.95 0.89
N TYR A 46 -4.49 4.63 0.85
CA TYR A 46 -5.52 5.38 1.56
C TYR A 46 -5.65 4.86 3.00
N PRO A 47 -5.72 5.73 4.02
CA PRO A 47 -5.86 5.31 5.41
C PRO A 47 -7.07 4.41 5.65
N SER A 48 -8.18 4.67 4.94
CA SER A 48 -9.42 3.90 5.00
C SER A 48 -9.28 2.47 4.50
N SER A 49 -8.25 2.20 3.71
CA SER A 49 -8.03 0.90 3.09
C SER A 49 -6.92 0.10 3.79
N LEU A 50 -6.26 0.69 4.80
CA LEU A 50 -5.26 0.00 5.60
C LEU A 50 -5.91 -0.85 6.69
N ASN A 51 -5.47 -2.09 6.82
CA ASN A 51 -5.77 -2.93 7.97
C ASN A 51 -4.57 -2.98 8.93
N GLU A 52 -4.81 -3.39 10.17
CA GLU A 52 -3.81 -3.37 11.24
C GLU A 52 -2.61 -4.28 10.93
N SER A 53 -2.85 -5.44 10.31
CA SER A 53 -1.79 -6.39 9.93
C SER A 53 -0.85 -5.84 8.85
N LEU A 54 -1.38 -5.11 7.86
CA LEU A 54 -0.57 -4.46 6.83
C LEU A 54 0.25 -3.29 7.42
N ILE A 55 -0.30 -2.56 8.38
CA ILE A 55 0.42 -1.50 9.10
C ILE A 55 1.60 -2.08 9.88
N GLU A 56 1.40 -3.21 10.59
CA GLU A 56 2.48 -3.91 11.29
C GLU A 56 3.57 -4.42 10.33
N ALA A 57 3.17 -4.98 9.18
CA ALA A 57 4.10 -5.47 8.15
C ALA A 57 4.93 -4.33 7.51
N ILE A 58 4.34 -3.16 7.30
CA ILE A 58 5.06 -1.97 6.81
C ILE A 58 5.94 -1.38 7.93
N GLY A 59 5.43 -1.31 9.16
CA GLY A 59 6.15 -0.75 10.31
C GLY A 59 7.40 -1.53 10.72
N SER A 60 7.47 -2.81 10.37
CA SER A 60 8.66 -3.66 10.54
C SER A 60 9.66 -3.58 9.38
N SER A 61 9.35 -2.83 8.32
CA SER A 61 10.23 -2.58 7.19
C SER A 61 11.34 -1.59 7.53
N PRO A 62 12.56 -1.74 6.99
CA PRO A 62 13.64 -0.75 7.14
C PRO A 62 13.31 0.62 6.53
N VAL A 63 12.31 0.72 5.65
CA VAL A 63 11.90 1.98 4.99
C VAL A 63 10.38 2.17 5.05
N PRO A 64 9.81 2.58 6.20
CA PRO A 64 8.36 2.79 6.33
C PRO A 64 7.97 4.09 5.62
N TYR A 65 7.76 4.03 4.30
CA TYR A 65 7.37 5.18 3.49
C TYR A 65 5.95 4.99 2.96
N LEU A 66 5.03 5.76 3.55
CA LEU A 66 3.61 5.71 3.22
C LEU A 66 3.22 7.04 2.56
N THR A 67 2.83 7.03 1.28
CA THR A 67 2.25 8.23 0.65
C THR A 67 0.75 8.23 0.85
N LEU A 68 0.29 9.07 1.79
CA LEU A 68 -1.12 9.28 2.09
C LEU A 68 -1.71 10.32 1.15
N VAL A 69 -2.78 9.95 0.46
CA VAL A 69 -3.59 10.92 -0.29
C VAL A 69 -4.78 11.30 0.61
N SER A 70 -4.78 12.53 1.12
CA SER A 70 -5.91 13.06 1.89
C SER A 70 -7.01 13.52 0.92
N SER A 71 -8.22 12.96 1.05
CA SER A 71 -9.37 13.34 0.23
C SER A 71 -10.06 14.64 0.68
N THR A 72 -9.45 15.42 1.58
CA THR A 72 -10.02 16.70 2.04
C THR A 72 -9.89 17.78 0.97
N TYR A 73 -10.69 17.67 -0.10
CA TYR A 73 -11.08 18.80 -0.93
C TYR A 73 -12.50 19.20 -0.52
N ARG A 74 -12.61 20.10 0.47
CA ARG A 74 -13.87 20.83 0.69
C ARG A 74 -13.97 21.88 -0.41
N ASN A 75 -14.90 21.70 -1.33
CA ASN A 75 -15.29 22.77 -2.25
C ASN A 75 -16.17 23.77 -1.50
N PRO A 76 -15.72 25.02 -1.25
CA PRO A 76 -16.52 26.01 -0.54
C PRO A 76 -17.70 26.57 -1.36
N TYR A 77 -17.84 26.19 -2.64
CA TYR A 77 -18.88 26.70 -3.54
C TYR A 77 -20.10 25.76 -3.69
N LEU A 78 -20.11 24.62 -3.00
CA LEU A 78 -21.32 23.79 -2.88
C LEU A 78 -21.93 24.05 -1.50
N GLY A 79 -22.67 25.15 -1.40
CA GLY A 79 -23.57 25.40 -0.28
C GLY A 79 -24.82 24.55 -0.40
N GLU A 80 -25.32 24.07 0.74
CA GLU A 80 -26.77 23.97 0.96
C GLU A 80 -27.33 25.37 1.25
#